data_AF-A0A7Y1TBC5-F1
#
_entry.id   AF-A0A7Y1TBC5-F1
#
_cell.length_a   1.000
_cell.length_b   1.000
_cell.length_c   1.000
_cell.angle_alpha   90.00
_cell.angle_beta   90.00
_cell.angle_gamma   90.00
#
_symmetry.space_group_name_H-M   'P 1'
#
loop_
_entity.id
_entity.type
_entity.pdbx_description
1 polymer ?
#
loop_
_entity_poly.entity_id
_entity_poly.type
_entity_poly.pdbx_seq_one_letter_code
_entity_poly.pdbx_strand_id
1 'polypeptide(L)'
;MPLRIEVFARLIRNICFTAVTFSCACLAQAELAQPARIAIIVDDIGNNLPLGRRAVQLPGAITYAVLPHTPLATRLANEALLGNAAKEIVVHMPM
;
A
#
# COMPACT_ATOMS: atom_id res chain seq x y z
N MET A 1 -35.02 38.90 40.75
CA MET A 1 -34.04 38.80 39.65
C MET A 1 -32.95 37.69 39.85
N PRO A 2 -33.21 36.50 40.45
CA PRO A 2 -32.18 35.45 40.54
C PRO A 2 -32.17 34.46 39.36
N LEU A 3 -33.31 34.27 38.66
CA LEU A 3 -33.43 33.27 37.58
C LEU A 3 -32.55 33.56 36.35
N ARG A 4 -32.15 34.81 36.10
CA ARG A 4 -31.30 35.15 34.94
C ARG A 4 -29.84 34.76 35.13
N ILE A 5 -29.35 34.74 36.37
CA ILE A 5 -27.95 34.42 36.70
C ILE A 5 -27.71 32.90 36.67
N GLU A 6 -28.67 32.13 37.19
CA GLU A 6 -28.68 30.66 37.16
C GLU A 6 -28.68 30.10 35.73
N VAL A 7 -29.47 30.70 34.82
CA VAL A 7 -29.52 30.30 33.41
C VAL A 7 -28.20 30.62 32.70
N PHE A 8 -27.60 31.76 32.99
CA PHE A 8 -26.31 32.15 32.41
C PHE A 8 -25.16 31.23 32.89
N ALA A 9 -25.15 30.88 34.18
CA ALA A 9 -24.19 29.93 34.74
C ALA A 9 -24.35 28.51 34.17
N ARG A 10 -25.60 28.06 33.96
CA ARG A 10 -25.89 26.77 33.30
C ARG A 10 -25.45 26.75 31.84
N LEU A 11 -25.62 27.85 31.11
CA LEU A 11 -25.21 27.99 29.72
C LEU A 11 -23.68 27.93 29.57
N ILE A 12 -22.94 28.66 30.41
CA ILE A 12 -21.47 28.64 30.42
C ILE A 12 -20.96 27.23 30.75
N ARG A 13 -21.55 26.57 31.75
CA ARG A 13 -21.17 25.20 32.13
C ARG A 13 -21.40 24.19 31.01
N ASN A 14 -22.54 24.25 30.31
CA ASN A 14 -22.80 23.36 29.18
C ASN A 14 -21.84 23.60 28.01
N ILE A 15 -21.53 24.86 27.69
CA ILE A 15 -20.57 25.21 26.64
C ILE A 15 -19.17 24.69 26.98
N CYS A 16 -18.74 24.85 28.25
CA CYS A 16 -17.47 24.29 28.72
C CYS A 16 -17.46 22.75 28.65
N PHE A 17 -18.55 22.09 29.03
CA PHE A 17 -18.65 20.63 29.01
C PHE A 17 -18.59 20.08 27.58
N THR A 18 -19.25 20.73 26.61
CA THR A 18 -19.18 20.35 25.20
C THR A 18 -17.83 20.65 24.56
N ALA A 19 -17.16 21.73 24.97
CA ALA A 19 -15.82 22.06 24.48
C ALA A 19 -14.76 21.04 24.95
N VAL A 20 -14.86 20.59 26.21
CA VAL A 20 -13.95 19.59 26.78
C VAL A 20 -14.14 18.22 26.12
N THR A 21 -15.37 17.80 25.85
CA THR A 21 -15.63 16.52 25.17
C THR A 21 -15.20 16.54 23.71
N PHE A 22 -15.37 17.67 23.00
CA PHE A 22 -14.90 17.83 21.62
C PHE A 22 -13.37 17.81 21.51
N SER A 23 -12.67 18.47 22.45
CA SER A 23 -11.21 18.50 22.47
C SER A 23 -10.56 17.14 22.78
N CYS A 24 -11.23 16.27 23.55
CA CYS A 24 -10.73 14.94 23.90
C CYS A 24 -10.78 13.97 22.70
N ALA A 25 -11.77 14.10 21.81
CA ALA A 25 -11.92 13.25 20.63
C ALA A 25 -10.82 13.49 19.57
N CYS A 26 -10.26 14.70 19.48
CA CYS A 26 -9.17 15.03 18.55
C CYS A 26 -7.80 14.49 19.00
N LEU A 27 -7.60 14.18 20.28
CA LEU A 27 -6.30 13.73 20.80
C LEU A 27 -6.09 12.21 20.68
N ALA A 28 -7.12 11.46 20.25
CA ALA A 28 -7.11 9.99 20.18
C ALA A 28 -6.77 9.43 18.79
N GLN A 29 -6.15 10.22 17.91
CA GLN A 29 -5.60 9.70 16.65
C GLN A 29 -4.27 9.01 16.94
N ALA A 30 -4.34 7.77 17.40
CA ALA A 30 -3.18 6.88 17.41
C ALA A 30 -2.75 6.63 15.95
N GLU A 31 -1.59 7.15 15.59
CA GLU A 31 -0.97 6.91 14.29
C GLU A 31 -0.53 5.45 14.23
N LEU A 32 -1.37 4.61 13.61
CA LEU A 32 -1.03 3.21 13.36
C LEU A 32 0.14 3.21 12.38
N ALA A 33 1.33 2.86 12.88
CA ALA A 33 2.53 2.77 12.07
C ALA A 33 2.25 1.89 10.85
N GLN A 34 2.44 2.44 9.65
CA GLN A 34 2.18 1.67 8.43
C GLN A 34 3.16 0.49 8.37
N PRO A 35 2.68 -0.70 7.95
CA PRO A 35 3.57 -1.84 7.80
C PRO A 35 4.66 -1.53 6.77
N ALA A 36 5.88 -1.98 7.04
CA ALA A 36 6.96 -1.91 6.08
C ALA A 36 6.58 -2.67 4.80
N ARG A 37 6.79 -2.04 3.63
CA ARG A 37 6.53 -2.64 2.32
C ARG A 37 7.85 -2.92 1.63
N ILE A 38 7.99 -4.11 1.05
CA ILE A 38 9.17 -4.55 0.30
C ILE A 38 8.73 -4.92 -1.12
N ALA A 39 9.49 -4.48 -2.11
CA ALA A 39 9.34 -4.90 -3.50
C ALA A 39 10.56 -5.73 -3.91
N ILE A 40 10.34 -6.81 -4.64
CA ILE A 40 11.39 -7.70 -5.17
C ILE A 40 11.25 -7.72 -6.69
N ILE A 41 12.33 -7.33 -7.37
CA ILE A 41 12.40 -7.30 -8.84
C ILE A 41 13.49 -8.26 -9.28
N VAL A 42 13.19 -9.11 -10.26
CA VAL A 42 14.16 -10.01 -10.91
C VAL A 42 14.41 -9.53 -12.33
N ASP A 43 15.63 -9.09 -12.60
CA ASP A 43 16.05 -8.53 -13.88
C ASP A 43 16.47 -9.59 -14.90
N ASP A 44 16.73 -9.14 -16.13
CA ASP A 44 17.29 -9.91 -17.25
C ASP A 44 16.49 -11.15 -17.69
N ILE A 45 15.16 -11.11 -17.52
CA ILE A 45 14.29 -12.16 -18.06
C ILE A 45 14.21 -12.04 -19.57
N GLY A 46 14.49 -13.13 -20.29
CA GLY A 46 14.24 -13.19 -21.73
C GLY A 46 15.16 -14.08 -22.59
N ASN A 47 16.38 -14.37 -22.15
CA ASN A 47 17.36 -15.11 -22.96
C ASN A 47 17.52 -16.59 -22.59
N ASN A 48 17.28 -16.96 -21.34
CA ASN A 48 17.52 -18.31 -20.83
C ASN A 48 16.22 -18.98 -20.37
N LEU A 49 15.79 -20.03 -21.06
CA LEU A 49 14.52 -20.70 -20.74
C LEU A 49 14.55 -21.43 -19.39
N PRO A 50 15.55 -22.28 -19.07
CA PRO A 50 15.63 -22.91 -17.75
C PRO A 50 15.64 -21.90 -16.60
N LEU A 51 16.49 -20.87 -16.66
CA LEU A 51 16.61 -19.87 -15.60
C LEU A 51 15.35 -19.00 -15.50
N GLY A 52 14.86 -18.52 -16.65
CA GLY A 52 13.65 -17.73 -16.73
C GLY A 52 12.44 -18.46 -16.17
N ARG A 53 12.29 -19.76 -16.47
CA ARG A 53 11.21 -20.60 -15.90
C ARG A 53 11.30 -20.74 -14.41
N ARG A 54 12.50 -21.01 -13.86
CA ARG A 54 12.69 -21.07 -12.41
C ARG A 54 12.33 -19.75 -11.75
N ALA A 55 12.73 -18.62 -12.35
CA ALA A 55 12.40 -17.30 -11.85
C ALA A 55 10.89 -17.07 -11.84
N VAL A 56 10.21 -17.23 -12.97
CA VAL A 56 8.75 -16.99 -13.05
C VAL A 56 7.92 -18.01 -12.28
N GLN A 57 8.50 -19.11 -11.79
CA GLN A 57 7.85 -20.09 -10.92
C GLN A 57 8.02 -19.78 -9.42
N LEU A 58 8.81 -18.77 -9.04
CA LEU A 58 8.95 -18.38 -7.65
C LEU A 58 7.57 -18.04 -7.04
N PRO A 59 7.33 -18.42 -5.78
CA PRO A 59 6.07 -18.16 -5.09
C PRO A 59 5.98 -16.69 -4.64
N GLY A 60 4.75 -16.20 -4.48
CA GLY A 60 4.49 -14.85 -3.97
C GLY A 60 4.41 -13.75 -5.03
N ALA A 61 4.31 -12.51 -4.55
CA ALA A 61 4.24 -11.29 -5.35
C ALA A 61 5.66 -10.83 -5.70
N ILE A 62 6.12 -11.25 -6.88
CA ILE A 62 7.44 -10.90 -7.41
C ILE A 62 7.23 -10.21 -8.75
N THR A 63 7.97 -9.13 -8.96
CA THR A 63 7.99 -8.37 -10.21
C THR A 63 9.14 -8.86 -11.09
N TYR A 64 8.88 -9.06 -12.38
CA TYR A 64 9.91 -9.52 -13.33
C TYR A 64 10.18 -8.43 -14.37
N ALA A 65 11.44 -8.05 -14.51
CA ALA A 65 11.87 -7.10 -15.54
C ALA A 65 12.30 -7.86 -16.80
N VAL A 66 11.52 -7.71 -17.85
CA VAL A 66 11.66 -8.48 -19.09
C VAL A 66 12.37 -7.64 -20.14
N LEU A 67 13.46 -8.17 -20.69
CA LEU A 67 14.20 -7.56 -21.79
C LEU A 67 13.36 -7.57 -23.08
N PRO A 68 13.12 -6.43 -23.72
CA PRO A 68 12.40 -6.39 -24.99
C PRO A 68 13.19 -7.10 -26.08
N HIS A 69 12.48 -7.63 -27.09
CA HIS A 69 13.05 -8.27 -28.28
C HIS A 69 13.93 -9.51 -28.02
N THR A 70 13.99 -10.03 -26.80
CA THR A 70 14.65 -11.30 -26.52
C THR A 70 13.77 -12.50 -26.88
N PRO A 71 14.35 -13.66 -27.25
CA PRO A 71 13.59 -14.78 -27.83
C PRO A 71 12.47 -15.32 -26.94
N LEU A 72 12.60 -15.19 -25.61
CA LEU A 72 11.65 -15.76 -24.65
C LEU A 72 10.88 -14.70 -23.86
N ALA A 73 11.04 -13.40 -24.17
CA ALA A 73 10.41 -12.30 -23.46
C ALA A 73 8.90 -12.51 -23.25
N THR A 74 8.16 -12.58 -24.37
CA THR A 74 6.70 -12.73 -24.36
C THR A 74 6.26 -14.04 -23.72
N ARG A 75 7.00 -15.13 -23.97
CA ARG A 75 6.67 -16.44 -23.42
C ARG A 75 6.80 -16.44 -21.90
N LEU A 76 7.91 -15.96 -21.36
CA LEU A 76 8.17 -15.95 -19.92
C LEU A 76 7.26 -14.96 -19.19
N ALA A 77 6.98 -13.79 -19.78
CA ALA A 77 6.01 -12.84 -19.26
C ALA A 77 4.60 -13.46 -19.16
N ASN A 78 4.17 -14.17 -20.20
CA ASN A 78 2.88 -14.87 -20.20
C ASN A 78 2.86 -16.03 -19.20
N GLU A 79 3.92 -16.85 -19.13
CA GLU A 79 4.04 -17.94 -18.15
C GLU A 79 3.95 -17.40 -16.71
N ALA A 80 4.54 -16.24 -16.43
CA ALA A 80 4.44 -15.58 -15.12
C ALA A 80 3.01 -15.13 -14.79
N LEU A 81 2.37 -14.39 -15.70
CA LEU A 81 1.02 -13.83 -15.49
C LEU A 81 -0.06 -14.92 -15.39
N LEU A 82 0.07 -15.99 -16.18
CA LEU A 82 -0.85 -17.15 -16.10
C LEU A 82 -0.65 -17.96 -14.82
N GLY A 83 0.57 -17.98 -14.27
CA GLY A 83 0.90 -18.79 -13.09
C GLY A 83 0.40 -18.19 -11.78
N ASN A 84 0.34 -16.87 -11.65
CA ASN A 84 -0.16 -16.20 -10.44
C ASN A 84 -0.53 -14.73 -10.74
N ALA A 85 -1.76 -14.33 -10.42
CA ALA A 85 -2.26 -12.97 -10.62
C ALA A 85 -1.56 -11.90 -9.75
N ALA A 86 -0.85 -12.30 -8.69
CA ALA A 86 -0.07 -11.39 -7.85
C ALA A 86 1.31 -11.02 -8.45
N LYS A 87 1.66 -11.54 -9.63
CA LYS A 87 2.92 -11.25 -10.31
C LYS A 87 2.79 -10.03 -11.20
N GLU A 88 3.85 -9.25 -11.28
CA GLU A 88 3.91 -8.04 -12.09
C GLU A 88 5.03 -8.16 -13.13
N ILE A 89 4.83 -7.53 -14.29
CA ILE A 89 5.81 -7.49 -15.37
C ILE A 89 6.15 -6.04 -15.68
N VAL A 90 7.44 -5.73 -15.73
CA VAL A 90 7.97 -4.43 -16.17
C VAL A 90 8.92 -4.63 -17.33
N VAL A 91 9.11 -3.59 -18.15
CA VAL A 91 10.08 -3.64 -19.25
C VAL A 91 11.47 -3.29 -18.70
N HIS A 92 12.45 -4.16 -18.92
CA HIS A 92 13.85 -3.86 -18.67
C HIS A 92 14.47 -3.23 -19.92
N MET A 93 14.51 -1.90 -19.98
CA MET A 93 15.04 -1.17 -21.14
C MET A 93 16.58 -1.15 -21.11
N PRO A 94 17.27 -1.69 -22.13
CA PRO A 94 18.73 -1.55 -22.24
C PRO A 94 19.11 -0.10 -22.58
N MET A 95 20.21 0.37 -22.00
CA MET A 95 20.81 1.71 -22.21
C MET A 95 22.01 1.65 -23.15
#